data_AF-A0A969MSZ4-F1
#
_entry.id   AF-A0A969MSZ4-F1
#
_cell.length_a   1.000
_cell.length_b   1.000
_cell.length_c   1.000
_cell.angle_alpha   90.00
_cell.angle_beta   90.00
_cell.angle_gamma   90.00
#
_symmetry.space_group_name_H-M   'P 1'
#
loop_
_entity.id
_entity.type
_entity.pdbx_description
1 polymer ?
#
loop_
_entity_poly.entity_id
_entity_poly.type
_entity_poly.pdbx_seq_one_letter_code
_entity_poly.pdbx_strand_id
1 'polypeptide(L)'
;MLLIELNAAVGDMLSYNTDRSVQETNIDFAQENRSILAQARTFGLRIPFKRPAITIVDFSVEVPVKGDTFDLSYAPLVLRGAQVIGGGQSFETIDEIDFSSPFNVSGLTNRIILPNIDNNGNIVSYTLTKERL
;
A
#
# COMPACT_ATOMS: atom_id res chain seq x y z
N MET A 1 -23.75 -57.01 -12.66
CA MET A 1 -24.32 -55.94 -11.82
C MET A 1 -23.31 -54.83 -11.57
N LEU A 2 -22.13 -55.14 -11.04
CA LEU A 2 -21.06 -54.17 -10.71
C LEU A 2 -20.67 -53.18 -11.84
N LEU A 3 -20.57 -53.64 -13.09
CA LEU A 3 -20.18 -52.78 -14.22
C LEU A 3 -21.21 -51.69 -14.51
N ILE A 4 -22.50 -52.01 -14.42
CA ILE A 4 -23.60 -51.04 -14.67
C ILE A 4 -23.66 -50.04 -13.52
N GLU A 5 -23.47 -50.49 -12.28
CA GLU A 5 -23.41 -49.61 -11.10
C GLU A 5 -22.22 -48.65 -11.15
N LEU A 6 -21.05 -49.11 -11.58
CA LEU A 6 -19.87 -48.25 -11.76
C LEU A 6 -20.12 -47.21 -12.87
N ASN A 7 -20.71 -47.61 -13.99
CA ASN A 7 -21.01 -46.69 -15.09
C ASN A 7 -22.07 -45.67 -14.70
N ALA A 8 -23.10 -46.08 -13.94
CA ALA A 8 -24.10 -45.17 -13.40
C ALA A 8 -23.47 -44.16 -12.43
N ALA A 9 -22.58 -44.60 -11.53
CA ALA A 9 -21.89 -43.71 -10.60
C ALA A 9 -21.02 -42.66 -11.32
N VAL A 10 -20.30 -43.06 -12.37
CA VAL A 10 -19.51 -42.13 -13.21
C VAL A 10 -20.44 -41.18 -13.99
N GLY A 11 -21.58 -41.68 -14.48
CA GLY A 11 -22.60 -40.88 -15.15
C GLY A 11 -23.21 -39.79 -14.25
N ASP A 12 -23.57 -40.14 -13.01
CA ASP A 12 -24.11 -39.19 -12.04
C ASP A 12 -23.08 -38.12 -11.66
N MET A 13 -21.81 -38.50 -11.48
CA MET A 13 -20.73 -37.54 -11.25
C MET A 13 -20.52 -36.60 -12.43
N LEU A 14 -20.58 -37.11 -13.67
CA LEU A 14 -20.44 -36.26 -14.85
C LEU A 14 -21.64 -35.33 -15.01
N SER A 15 -22.86 -35.81 -14.78
CA SER A 15 -24.09 -35.00 -14.83
C SER A 15 -24.01 -33.85 -13.84
N TYR A 16 -23.62 -34.12 -12.60
CA TYR A 16 -23.44 -33.10 -11.57
C TYR A 16 -22.43 -32.02 -11.99
N ASN A 17 -21.27 -32.43 -12.53
CA ASN A 17 -20.25 -31.50 -12.99
C ASN A 17 -20.69 -30.69 -14.22
N THR A 18 -21.46 -31.31 -15.12
CA THR A 18 -21.99 -30.67 -16.33
C THR A 18 -23.03 -29.62 -15.96
N ASP A 19 -23.98 -29.96 -15.08
CA ASP A 19 -25.00 -29.03 -14.62
C ASP A 19 -24.38 -27.84 -13.88
N ARG A 20 -23.39 -28.10 -13.02
CA ARG A 20 -22.64 -27.02 -12.36
C ARG A 20 -21.91 -26.14 -13.38
N SER A 21 -21.27 -26.72 -14.39
CA SER A 21 -20.58 -25.94 -15.42
C SER A 21 -21.54 -25.06 -16.22
N VAL A 22 -22.75 -25.54 -16.53
CA VAL A 22 -23.75 -24.77 -17.28
C VAL A 22 -24.33 -23.66 -16.42
N GLN A 23 -24.70 -23.95 -15.17
CA GLN A 23 -25.22 -22.94 -14.23
C GLN A 23 -24.23 -21.81 -14.01
N GLU A 24 -22.94 -22.12 -13.90
CA GLU A 24 -21.88 -21.13 -13.72
C GLU A 24 -21.63 -20.24 -14.96
N THR A 25 -22.24 -20.52 -16.12
CA THR A 25 -22.13 -19.62 -17.30
C THR A 25 -23.20 -18.54 -17.35
N ASN A 26 -24.27 -18.68 -16.56
CA ASN A 26 -25.34 -17.70 -16.50
C ASN A 26 -25.20 -16.84 -15.24
N ILE A 27 -25.32 -15.52 -15.37
CA ILE A 27 -25.10 -14.57 -14.27
C ILE A 27 -26.13 -14.70 -13.17
N ASP A 28 -27.37 -15.09 -13.51
CA ASP A 28 -28.46 -15.22 -12.56
C ASP A 28 -28.34 -16.49 -11.70
N PHE A 29 -27.57 -17.48 -12.18
CA PHE A 29 -27.45 -18.80 -11.54
C PHE A 29 -26.03 -19.15 -11.09
N ALA A 30 -25.02 -18.34 -11.42
CA ALA A 30 -23.66 -18.53 -10.96
C ALA A 30 -23.55 -18.39 -9.44
N GLN A 31 -22.94 -19.37 -8.77
CA GLN A 31 -22.77 -19.38 -7.32
C GLN A 31 -21.33 -19.11 -6.92
N GLU A 32 -20.38 -19.50 -7.76
CA GLU A 32 -18.97 -19.25 -7.51
C GLU A 32 -18.65 -17.76 -7.68
N ASN A 33 -18.17 -17.11 -6.61
CA ASN A 33 -17.71 -15.73 -6.65
C ASN A 33 -16.73 -15.48 -7.80
N ARG A 34 -15.86 -16.46 -8.08
CA ARG A 34 -14.89 -16.35 -9.17
C ARG A 34 -15.57 -16.30 -10.55
N SER A 35 -16.67 -17.04 -10.73
CA SER A 35 -17.45 -17.04 -11.97
C SER A 35 -18.22 -15.73 -12.13
N ILE A 36 -18.92 -15.28 -11.07
CA ILE A 36 -19.64 -14.00 -11.05
C ILE A 36 -18.68 -12.84 -11.39
N LEU A 37 -17.50 -12.81 -10.77
CA LEU A 37 -16.48 -11.79 -11.03
C LEU A 37 -15.92 -11.88 -12.46
N ALA A 38 -15.81 -13.09 -13.04
CA ALA A 38 -15.36 -13.26 -14.43
C ALA A 38 -16.42 -12.76 -15.42
N GLN A 39 -17.69 -13.11 -15.20
CA GLN A 39 -18.80 -12.62 -16.02
C GLN A 39 -18.96 -11.11 -15.93
N ALA A 40 -18.86 -10.53 -14.73
CA ALA A 40 -18.89 -9.09 -14.54
C ALA A 40 -17.78 -8.37 -15.34
N ARG A 41 -16.57 -8.95 -15.45
CA ARG A 41 -15.50 -8.42 -16.31
C ARG A 41 -15.85 -8.51 -17.80
N THR A 42 -16.45 -9.62 -18.24
CA THR A 42 -16.93 -9.79 -19.63
C THR A 42 -18.00 -8.76 -19.98
N PHE A 43 -18.87 -8.39 -19.02
CA PHE A 43 -19.86 -7.33 -19.17
C PHE A 43 -19.29 -5.91 -19.03
N GLY A 44 -17.97 -5.76 -18.89
CA GLY A 44 -17.29 -4.47 -18.86
C GLY A 44 -17.18 -3.82 -17.48
N LEU A 45 -17.61 -4.50 -16.40
CA LEU A 45 -17.41 -3.99 -15.04
C LEU A 45 -15.95 -4.19 -14.62
N ARG A 46 -15.27 -3.07 -14.36
CA ARG A 46 -13.92 -3.09 -13.77
C ARG A 46 -14.01 -3.25 -12.26
N ILE A 47 -13.95 -4.49 -11.80
CA ILE A 47 -13.93 -4.82 -10.36
C ILE A 47 -12.65 -4.25 -9.74
N PRO A 48 -12.75 -3.30 -8.78
CA PRO A 48 -11.58 -2.82 -8.07
C PRO A 48 -11.03 -3.93 -7.18
N PHE A 49 -9.72 -4.16 -7.24
CA PHE A 49 -9.05 -5.02 -6.27
C PHE A 49 -8.98 -4.33 -4.90
N LYS A 50 -8.59 -5.08 -3.86
CA LYS A 50 -8.32 -4.52 -2.54
C LYS A 50 -7.30 -3.40 -2.67
N ARG A 51 -7.69 -2.17 -2.31
CA ARG A 51 -6.79 -1.02 -2.27
C ARG A 51 -5.96 -1.08 -0.97
N PRO A 52 -4.66 -0.77 -1.02
CA PRO A 52 -3.86 -0.67 0.20
C PRO A 52 -4.40 0.48 1.07
N ALA A 53 -4.17 0.37 2.38
CA ALA A 53 -4.42 1.48 3.29
C ALA A 53 -3.39 2.57 3.04
N ILE A 54 -3.84 3.83 3.02
CA ILE A 54 -2.99 5.01 2.82
C ILE A 54 -3.09 5.86 4.08
N THR A 55 -1.95 6.33 4.57
CA THR A 55 -1.86 7.24 5.71
C THR A 55 -0.78 8.28 5.43
N ILE A 56 -0.93 9.44 6.06
CA ILE A 56 0.06 10.52 6.05
C ILE A 56 0.94 10.33 7.30
N VAL A 57 2.25 10.48 7.13
CA VAL A 57 3.24 10.38 8.21
C VAL A 57 4.23 11.51 8.07
N ASP A 58 4.53 12.14 9.21
CA ASP A 58 5.54 13.19 9.30
C ASP A 58 6.84 12.58 9.82
N PHE A 59 7.91 12.79 9.07
CA PHE A 59 9.25 12.37 9.50
C PHE A 59 9.99 13.59 10.04
N SER A 60 10.44 13.49 11.28
CA SER A 60 11.29 14.48 11.94
C SER A 60 12.68 13.93 12.17
N VAL A 61 13.69 14.75 11.88
CA VAL A 61 15.11 14.42 12.11
C VAL A 61 15.79 15.61 12.76
N GLU A 62 16.61 15.33 13.78
CA GLU A 62 17.47 16.32 14.40
C GLU A 62 18.83 16.36 13.70
N VAL A 63 19.23 17.56 13.29
CA VAL A 63 20.48 17.82 12.57
C VAL A 63 21.34 18.81 13.38
N PRO A 64 22.65 18.58 13.52
CA PRO A 64 23.54 19.48 14.25
C PRO A 64 23.72 20.83 13.53
N VAL A 65 24.12 21.83 14.31
CA VAL A 65 24.46 23.17 13.80
C VAL A 65 25.84 23.18 13.14
N LYS A 66 25.97 23.96 12.07
CA LYS A 66 27.23 24.30 11.39
C LYS A 66 27.32 25.80 11.23
N GLY A 67 27.97 26.44 12.19
CA GLY A 67 28.01 27.91 12.28
C GLY A 67 26.60 28.46 12.44
N ASP A 68 26.18 29.32 11.52
CA ASP A 68 24.88 30.01 11.57
C ASP A 68 23.72 29.21 10.97
N THR A 69 23.98 28.02 10.40
CA THR A 69 22.96 27.22 9.69
C THR A 69 22.98 25.74 10.12
N PHE A 70 21.97 24.97 9.71
CA PHE A 70 21.92 23.52 9.91
C PHE A 70 22.87 22.79 8.95
N ASP A 71 23.52 21.71 9.41
CA ASP A 71 24.42 20.95 8.55
C ASP A 71 23.68 19.97 7.64
N LEU A 72 23.50 20.34 6.38
CA LEU A 72 22.94 19.48 5.34
C LEU A 72 23.72 18.17 5.12
N SER A 73 24.98 18.09 5.53
CA SER A 73 25.80 16.87 5.41
C SER A 73 25.28 15.73 6.31
N TYR A 74 24.56 16.08 7.37
CA TYR A 74 23.94 15.14 8.30
C TYR A 74 22.45 14.92 8.00
N ALA A 75 21.93 15.49 6.92
CA ALA A 75 20.55 15.27 6.49
C ALA A 75 20.42 13.85 5.90
N PRO A 76 19.59 12.98 6.50
CA PRO A 76 19.43 11.62 5.99
C PRO A 76 18.62 11.60 4.70
N LEU A 77 18.82 10.52 3.93
CA LEU A 77 17.96 10.15 2.82
C LEU A 77 17.18 8.91 3.24
N VAL A 78 15.86 9.03 3.40
CA VAL A 78 15.00 7.87 3.63
C VAL A 78 14.66 7.30 2.26
N LEU A 79 15.14 6.08 2.02
CA LEU A 79 14.91 5.40 0.75
C LEU A 79 13.44 5.01 0.60
N ARG A 80 12.98 4.90 -0.65
CA ARG A 80 11.72 4.22 -0.96
C ARG A 80 11.76 2.83 -0.34
N GLY A 81 10.63 2.37 0.19
CA GLY A 81 10.60 1.09 0.88
C GLY A 81 10.87 1.13 2.37
N ALA A 82 11.07 2.32 2.95
CA ALA A 82 11.13 2.45 4.40
C ALA A 82 9.80 2.04 5.04
N GLN A 83 9.89 1.12 6.02
CA GLN A 83 8.73 0.54 6.68
C GLN A 83 8.39 1.31 7.96
N VAL A 84 7.13 1.72 8.11
CA VAL A 84 6.59 2.36 9.31
C VAL A 84 5.49 1.49 9.89
N ILE A 85 5.57 1.18 11.18
CA ILE A 85 4.58 0.33 11.86
C ILE A 85 3.67 1.23 12.70
N GLY A 86 2.37 1.18 12.46
CA GLY A 86 1.38 1.97 13.18
C GLY A 86 0.08 1.18 13.37
N GLY A 87 -0.46 1.19 14.59
CA GLY A 87 -1.75 0.53 14.88
C GLY A 87 -1.79 -0.99 14.56
N GLY A 88 -0.63 -1.67 14.58
CA GLY A 88 -0.52 -3.09 14.24
C GLY A 88 -0.45 -3.40 12.74
N GLN A 89 -0.42 -2.38 11.88
CA GLN A 89 -0.23 -2.53 10.44
C GLN A 89 1.13 -1.96 10.02
N SER A 90 1.66 -2.52 8.94
CA SER A 90 2.89 -2.06 8.31
C SER A 90 2.58 -1.20 7.09
N PHE A 91 3.20 -0.02 7.02
CA PHE A 91 3.16 0.89 5.90
C PHE A 91 4.54 1.03 5.29
N GLU A 92 4.60 1.43 4.03
CA GLU A 92 5.82 1.60 3.26
C GLU A 92 5.82 2.99 2.62
N THR A 93 6.97 3.67 2.62
CA THR A 93 7.09 4.94 1.90
C THR A 93 7.18 4.71 0.39
N ILE A 94 6.29 5.36 -0.37
CA ILE A 94 6.17 5.22 -1.83
C ILE A 94 7.36 5.85 -2.56
N ASP A 95 7.87 6.96 -2.03
CA ASP A 95 8.95 7.72 -2.64
C ASP A 95 10.08 7.99 -1.64
N GLU A 96 11.23 8.39 -2.16
CA GLU A 96 12.39 8.77 -1.36
C GLU A 96 12.15 10.12 -0.68
N ILE A 97 12.52 10.22 0.61
CA ILE A 97 12.44 11.45 1.39
C ILE A 97 13.86 11.93 1.63
N ASP A 98 14.28 12.87 0.80
CA ASP A 98 15.57 13.56 0.94
C ASP A 98 15.42 14.77 1.86
N PHE A 99 16.08 14.78 3.02
CA PHE A 99 16.04 15.94 3.93
C PHE A 99 16.96 17.10 3.47
N SER A 100 17.89 16.86 2.54
CA SER A 100 18.80 17.87 2.04
C SER A 100 18.09 18.89 1.13
N SER A 101 17.18 18.41 0.26
CA SER A 101 16.34 19.25 -0.58
C SER A 101 15.13 19.82 0.18
N PRO A 102 14.74 21.10 -0.04
CA PRO A 102 13.50 21.65 0.51
C PRO A 102 12.23 21.20 -0.23
N PHE A 103 12.37 20.59 -1.41
CA PHE A 103 11.24 20.23 -2.26
C PHE A 103 10.76 18.80 -2.06
N ASN A 104 9.50 18.55 -2.38
CA ASN A 104 8.96 17.22 -2.59
C ASN A 104 9.11 16.80 -4.07
N VAL A 105 8.76 15.54 -4.37
CA VAL A 105 8.74 14.99 -5.74
C VAL A 105 7.89 15.82 -6.72
N SER A 106 6.88 16.54 -6.22
CA SER A 106 6.00 17.41 -7.01
C SER A 106 6.50 18.86 -7.14
N GLY A 107 7.70 19.19 -6.64
CA GLY A 107 8.30 20.52 -6.71
C GLY A 107 7.75 21.55 -5.71
N LEU A 108 6.93 21.14 -4.74
CA LEU A 108 6.42 22.00 -3.68
C LEU A 108 7.37 21.99 -2.47
N THR A 109 7.52 23.15 -1.83
CA THR A 109 8.28 23.27 -0.58
C THR A 109 7.56 22.51 0.53
N ASN A 110 8.29 21.60 1.18
CA ASN A 110 7.73 20.70 2.19
C ASN A 110 8.76 20.44 3.30
N ARG A 111 9.39 21.50 3.80
CA ARG A 111 10.35 21.40 4.89
C ARG A 111 10.06 22.46 5.94
N ILE A 112 9.74 22.00 7.13
CA ILE A 112 9.58 22.82 8.32
C ILE A 112 10.88 22.70 9.12
N ILE A 113 11.42 23.83 9.57
CA ILE A 113 12.70 23.90 10.31
C ILE A 113 12.41 24.53 11.67
N LEU A 114 12.62 23.77 12.74
CA LEU A 114 12.51 24.28 14.11
C LEU A 114 13.90 24.30 14.79
N PRO A 115 14.38 25.45 15.27
CA PRO A 115 15.60 25.50 16.08
C PRO A 115 15.34 24.99 17.50
N ASN A 116 16.18 24.07 17.98
CA ASN A 116 16.23 23.64 19.37
C ASN A 116 17.27 24.48 20.11
N ILE A 117 16.80 25.25 21.10
CA ILE A 117 17.60 26.23 21.84
C ILE A 117 17.83 25.70 23.26
N ASP A 118 19.04 25.86 23.78
CA ASP A 118 19.34 25.58 25.19
C ASP A 118 18.81 26.67 26.14
N ASN A 119 18.91 26.43 27.45
CA ASN A 119 18.46 27.38 28.48
C ASN A 119 19.32 28.67 28.53
N ASN A 120 20.34 28.78 27.68
CA ASN A 120 21.28 29.88 27.56
C ASN A 120 21.09 30.68 26.25
N GLY A 121 20.12 30.31 25.41
CA GLY A 121 19.81 31.00 24.16
C GLY A 121 20.66 30.57 22.96
N ASN A 122 21.49 29.53 23.08
CA ASN A 122 22.28 29.00 21.97
C ASN A 122 21.50 27.94 21.21
N ILE A 123 21.62 27.93 19.88
CA ILE A 123 21.02 26.91 19.03
C ILE A 123 21.91 25.66 19.08
N VAL A 124 21.35 24.55 19.57
CA VAL A 124 22.07 23.27 19.74
C VAL A 124 21.85 22.34 18.55
N SER A 125 20.62 22.29 18.04
CA SER A 125 20.23 21.48 16.88
C SER A 125 19.06 22.10 16.14
N TYR A 126 18.80 21.62 14.93
CA TYR A 126 17.60 21.94 14.17
C TYR A 126 16.79 20.67 13.94
N THR A 127 15.50 20.72 14.23
CA THR A 127 14.54 19.68 13.87
C THR A 127 14.01 19.98 12.48
N LEU A 128 14.32 19.12 11.52
CA LEU A 128 13.77 19.16 10.16
C LEU A 128 12.58 18.21 10.09
N THR A 129 11.40 18.75 9.78
CA THR A 129 10.18 17.96 9.57
C THR A 129 9.76 18.04 8.10
N LYS A 130 9.47 16.89 7.50
CA LYS A 130 8.84 16.79 6.18
C LYS A 130 7.52 16.04 6.28
N GLU A 131 6.44 16.66 5.80
CA GLU A 131 5.08 16.08 5.80
C GLU A 131 4.82 15.45 4.42
N ARG A 132 4.87 14.12 4.27
CA ARG A 132 4.62 13.53 2.95
C ARG A 132 3.14 13.16 2.77
N LEU A 133 2.49 13.82 1.80
CA LEU A 133 1.29 13.36 1.09
C LEU A 133 1.59 12.11 0.25
#